data_AF-A0A451CVL6-F1
#
_entry.id   AF-A0A451CVL6-F1
#
_cell.length_a   1.000
_cell.length_b   1.000
_cell.length_c   1.000
_cell.angle_alpha   90.00
_cell.angle_beta   90.00
_cell.angle_gamma   90.00
#
_symmetry.space_group_name_H-M   'P 1'
#
loop_
_entity.id
_entity.type
_entity.pdbx_description
1 polymer ?
#
loop_
_entity_poly.entity_id
_entity_poly.type
_entity_poly.pdbx_seq_one_letter_code
_entity_poly.pdbx_strand_id
1 'polypeptide(L)'
;MSPQNPYKGLNPYEEADHDRFFGREEDRARLIDKILANPFTLLLAETGVGKSSLLQAAVLPRLKHPEHHNVDVVYYKDWVLPDPARCVKREILQTLQGQGAMPAHPQSEEILAEDLAGFLQLCSYFRATE
;
A
#
# COMPACT_ATOMS: atom_id res chain seq x y z
N MET A 1 -27.76 22.00 5.81
CA MET A 1 -26.42 21.46 6.08
C MET A 1 -25.45 22.18 5.15
N SER A 2 -24.57 23.03 5.68
CA SER A 2 -23.52 23.61 4.83
C SER A 2 -22.62 22.49 4.31
N PRO A 3 -22.20 22.52 3.03
CA PRO A 3 -21.22 21.58 2.54
C PRO A 3 -19.99 21.68 3.41
N GLN A 4 -19.58 20.57 4.03
CA GLN A 4 -18.31 20.49 4.74
C GLN A 4 -17.22 20.91 3.76
N ASN A 5 -16.35 21.83 4.18
CA ASN A 5 -15.24 22.29 3.36
C ASN A 5 -14.49 21.08 2.78
N PRO A 6 -14.37 20.95 1.44
CA PRO A 6 -13.75 19.78 0.83
C PRO A 6 -12.28 19.64 1.24
N TYR A 7 -11.62 20.73 1.62
CA TYR A 7 -10.21 20.76 1.98
C TYR A 7 -9.98 20.46 3.48
N LYS A 8 -9.11 19.48 3.77
CA LYS A 8 -8.78 19.04 5.15
C LYS A 8 -7.74 19.90 5.88
N GLY A 9 -7.33 21.04 5.32
CA GLY A 9 -6.31 21.91 5.91
C GLY A 9 -4.95 21.22 6.00
N LEU A 10 -4.33 21.22 7.18
CA LEU A 10 -3.02 20.58 7.44
C LEU A 10 -3.11 19.06 7.69
N ASN A 11 -4.32 18.51 7.81
CA ASN A 11 -4.47 17.07 8.00
C ASN A 11 -4.16 16.34 6.70
N PRO A 12 -3.34 15.28 6.74
CA PRO A 12 -3.11 14.46 5.56
C PRO A 12 -4.41 13.81 5.09
N TYR A 13 -4.59 13.74 3.78
CA TYR A 13 -5.58 12.86 3.17
C TYR A 13 -5.12 11.41 3.31
N GLU A 14 -6.06 10.55 3.66
CA GLU A 14 -5.89 9.10 3.81
C GLU A 14 -6.68 8.37 2.72
N GLU A 15 -6.59 7.04 2.69
CA GLU A 15 -7.27 6.20 1.69
C GLU A 15 -8.78 6.45 1.61
N ALA A 16 -9.43 6.68 2.76
CA ALA A 16 -10.86 6.97 2.83
C ALA A 16 -11.25 8.32 2.22
N ASP A 17 -10.29 9.23 1.98
CA ASP A 17 -10.56 10.55 1.42
C ASP A 17 -10.36 10.62 -0.10
N HIS A 18 -10.24 9.48 -0.80
CA HIS A 18 -9.88 9.46 -2.22
C HIS A 18 -10.80 10.32 -3.10
N ASP A 19 -12.11 10.32 -2.81
CA ASP A 19 -13.13 11.10 -3.52
C ASP A 19 -12.96 12.62 -3.37
N ARG A 20 -12.11 13.05 -2.44
CA ARG A 20 -11.87 14.47 -2.12
C ARG A 20 -10.47 14.92 -2.50
N PHE A 21 -9.64 14.04 -3.07
CA PHE A 21 -8.27 14.33 -3.44
C PHE A 21 -8.15 14.64 -4.94
N PHE A 22 -7.93 15.90 -5.27
CA PHE A 22 -7.92 16.41 -6.66
C PHE A 22 -6.66 17.20 -7.00
N GLY A 23 -6.40 17.39 -8.30
CA GLY A 23 -5.34 18.25 -8.83
C GLY A 23 -3.96 17.59 -8.89
N ARG A 24 -3.90 16.28 -8.68
CA ARG A 24 -2.68 15.45 -8.68
C ARG A 24 -2.87 14.19 -9.54
N GLU A 25 -3.78 14.24 -10.50
CA GLU A 25 -4.15 13.12 -11.37
C GLU A 25 -2.97 12.68 -12.24
N GLU A 26 -2.21 13.63 -12.80
CA GLU A 26 -1.00 13.33 -13.57
C GLU A 26 0.10 12.72 -12.70
N ASP A 27 0.32 13.27 -11.50
CA ASP A 27 1.32 12.76 -10.56
C ASP A 27 1.00 11.32 -10.13
N ARG A 28 -0.28 11.05 -9.83
CA ARG A 28 -0.79 9.70 -9.54
C ARG A 28 -0.51 8.75 -10.71
N ALA A 29 -0.91 9.13 -11.93
CA ALA A 29 -0.74 8.28 -13.11
C ALA A 29 0.74 7.95 -13.36
N ARG A 30 1.61 8.96 -13.38
CA ARG A 30 3.06 8.79 -13.57
C ARG A 30 3.69 7.91 -12.49
N LEU A 31 3.25 8.04 -11.24
CA LEU A 31 3.77 7.24 -10.15
C LEU A 31 3.33 5.78 -10.25
N ILE A 32 2.06 5.51 -10.60
CA ILE A 32 1.57 4.16 -10.84
C ILE A 32 2.33 3.49 -11.99
N ASP A 33 2.50 4.19 -13.11
CA ASP A 33 3.26 3.65 -14.25
C ASP A 33 4.68 3.26 -13.85
N LYS A 34 5.35 4.09 -13.03
CA LYS A 34 6.69 3.79 -12.50
C LYS A 34 6.69 2.58 -11.58
N ILE A 35 5.73 2.49 -10.66
CA ILE A 35 5.60 1.36 -9.72
C ILE A 35 5.39 0.05 -10.48
N LEU A 36 4.54 0.05 -11.51
CA LEU A 36 4.23 -1.16 -12.28
C LEU A 36 5.36 -1.57 -13.24
N ALA A 37 6.10 -0.60 -13.78
CA ALA A 37 7.19 -0.86 -14.70
C ALA A 37 8.52 -1.23 -14.01
N ASN A 38 8.68 -0.94 -12.71
CA ASN A 38 9.97 -1.09 -12.01
C ASN A 38 9.81 -1.83 -10.69
N PRO A 39 10.70 -2.80 -10.36
CA PRO A 39 10.71 -3.47 -9.06
C PRO A 39 10.91 -2.53 -7.86
N PHE A 40 11.49 -1.34 -8.10
CA PHE A 40 11.75 -0.34 -7.08
C PHE A 40 11.51 1.06 -7.64
N THR A 41 10.73 1.87 -6.91
CA THR A 41 10.44 3.26 -7.24
C THR A 41 10.69 4.14 -6.02
N LEU A 42 11.53 5.17 -6.18
CA LEU A 42 11.82 6.16 -5.14
C LEU A 42 11.03 7.45 -5.42
N LEU A 43 10.18 7.86 -4.48
CA LEU A 43 9.46 9.14 -4.53
C LEU A 43 10.16 10.19 -3.65
N LEU A 44 10.79 11.18 -4.28
CA LEU A 44 11.43 12.31 -3.61
C LEU A 44 10.59 13.57 -3.75
N ALA A 45 10.37 14.27 -2.64
CA ALA A 45 9.81 15.62 -2.65
C ALA A 45 10.08 16.32 -1.31
N GLU A 46 9.86 17.62 -1.23
CA GLU A 46 9.98 18.39 0.01
C GLU A 46 8.96 17.96 1.07
N THR A 47 9.27 18.20 2.34
CA THR A 47 8.32 17.94 3.43
C THR A 47 7.06 18.81 3.27
N GLY A 48 5.90 18.29 3.66
CA GLY A 48 4.64 19.05 3.61
C GLY A 48 3.94 19.14 2.24
N VAL A 49 4.57 18.75 1.12
CA VAL A 49 3.93 18.82 -0.22
C VAL A 49 2.82 17.79 -0.48
N GLY A 50 2.55 16.93 0.50
CA GLY A 50 1.48 15.93 0.43
C GLY A 50 1.88 14.57 -0.16
N LYS A 51 3.15 14.16 -0.11
CA LYS A 51 3.60 12.83 -0.61
C LYS A 51 2.79 11.66 -0.01
N SER A 52 2.63 11.66 1.32
CA SER A 52 1.87 10.62 2.02
C SER A 52 0.42 10.61 1.59
N SER A 53 -0.17 11.80 1.34
CA SER A 53 -1.52 11.93 0.82
C SER A 53 -1.66 11.48 -0.63
N LEU A 54 -0.68 11.79 -1.50
CA LEU A 54 -0.66 11.26 -2.86
C LEU A 54 -0.62 9.72 -2.85
N LEU A 55 0.24 9.14 -2.02
CA LEU A 55 0.30 7.68 -1.86
C LEU A 55 -1.03 7.13 -1.34
N GLN A 56 -1.51 7.62 -0.21
CA GLN A 56 -2.66 7.03 0.47
C GLN A 56 -4.00 7.32 -0.20
N ALA A 57 -4.25 8.57 -0.60
CA ALA A 57 -5.55 8.99 -1.12
C ALA A 57 -5.67 8.85 -2.64
N ALA A 58 -4.57 8.65 -3.38
CA ALA A 58 -4.61 8.61 -4.84
C ALA A 58 -4.03 7.32 -5.43
N VAL A 59 -2.87 6.87 -4.95
CA VAL A 59 -2.17 5.71 -5.51
C VAL A 59 -2.71 4.39 -4.94
N LEU A 60 -2.79 4.25 -3.62
CA LEU A 60 -3.29 3.03 -2.97
C LEU A 60 -4.69 2.63 -3.45
N PRO A 61 -5.71 3.52 -3.46
CA PRO A 61 -7.05 3.14 -3.89
C PRO A 61 -7.05 2.68 -5.35
N ARG A 62 -6.26 3.34 -6.20
CA ARG A 62 -6.18 3.04 -7.63
C ARG A 62 -5.49 1.70 -7.92
N LEU A 63 -4.47 1.34 -7.15
CA LEU A 63 -3.78 0.05 -7.26
C LEU A 63 -4.61 -1.10 -6.67
N LYS A 64 -5.34 -0.87 -5.57
CA LYS A 64 -6.19 -1.88 -4.92
C LYS A 64 -7.47 -2.19 -5.67
N HIS A 65 -7.91 -1.30 -6.57
CA HIS A 65 -9.18 -1.47 -7.27
C HIS A 65 -9.10 -2.65 -8.27
N PRO A 66 -10.01 -3.64 -8.19
CA PRO A 66 -9.93 -4.85 -9.01
C PRO A 66 -9.99 -4.59 -10.52
N GLU A 67 -10.77 -3.59 -10.95
CA GLU A 67 -10.94 -3.26 -12.37
C GLU A 67 -9.72 -2.55 -12.98
N HIS A 68 -8.67 -2.33 -12.20
CA HIS A 68 -7.56 -1.47 -12.57
C HIS A 68 -6.26 -2.23 -12.68
N HIS A 69 -5.88 -2.95 -11.63
CA HIS A 69 -4.64 -3.71 -11.59
C HIS A 69 -4.84 -4.98 -10.78
N ASN A 70 -4.35 -6.11 -11.30
CA ASN A 70 -4.35 -7.38 -10.57
C ASN A 70 -3.08 -7.47 -9.70
N VAL A 71 -3.03 -6.64 -8.65
CA VAL A 71 -1.89 -6.58 -7.72
C VAL A 71 -2.36 -6.48 -6.27
N ASP A 72 -1.72 -7.23 -5.39
CA ASP A 72 -1.87 -7.06 -3.96
C ASP A 72 -1.05 -5.85 -3.49
N VAL A 73 -1.67 -4.98 -2.71
CA VAL A 73 -1.07 -3.70 -2.28
C VAL A 73 -0.98 -3.67 -0.77
N VAL A 74 0.26 -3.53 -0.28
CA VAL A 74 0.56 -3.42 1.14
C VAL A 74 1.13 -2.04 1.42
N TYR A 75 0.57 -1.35 2.41
CA TYR A 75 1.04 -0.04 2.84
C TYR A 75 1.65 -0.13 4.24
N TYR A 76 2.93 0.23 4.35
CA TYR A 76 3.66 0.23 5.61
C TYR A 76 4.36 1.57 5.83
N LYS A 77 4.11 2.21 6.98
CA LYS A 77 4.68 3.53 7.32
C LYS A 77 5.53 3.54 8.60
N ASP A 78 5.54 2.46 9.37
CA ASP A 78 6.16 2.41 10.71
C ASP A 78 7.59 1.88 10.68
N TRP A 79 8.38 2.35 9.72
CA TRP A 79 9.80 2.01 9.51
C TRP A 79 10.76 2.31 10.66
N VAL A 80 10.33 3.04 11.70
CA VAL A 80 11.16 3.37 12.88
C VAL A 80 11.18 2.22 13.91
N LEU A 81 10.29 1.23 13.76
CA LEU A 81 10.23 0.08 14.67
C LEU A 81 11.45 -0.84 14.49
N PRO A 82 11.85 -1.57 15.56
CA PRO A 82 12.85 -2.62 15.45
C PRO A 82 12.44 -3.67 14.41
N ASP A 83 13.40 -4.13 13.60
CA ASP A 83 13.20 -5.13 12.55
C ASP A 83 12.08 -4.76 11.53
N PRO A 84 12.32 -3.75 10.68
CA PRO A 84 11.32 -3.32 9.69
C PRO A 84 11.01 -4.42 8.67
N ALA A 85 11.94 -5.35 8.42
CA ALA A 85 11.70 -6.47 7.52
C ALA A 85 10.62 -7.40 8.09
N ARG A 86 10.71 -7.77 9.37
CA ARG A 86 9.67 -8.57 10.04
C ARG A 86 8.33 -7.85 10.07
N CYS A 87 8.33 -6.53 10.30
CA CYS A 87 7.10 -5.74 10.31
C CYS A 87 6.42 -5.73 8.93
N VAL A 88 7.18 -5.55 7.84
CA VAL A 88 6.66 -5.62 6.47
C VAL A 88 6.11 -7.00 6.15
N LYS A 89 6.81 -8.08 6.51
CA LYS A 89 6.33 -9.45 6.31
C LYS A 89 5.00 -9.69 7.03
N ARG A 90 4.88 -9.22 8.28
CA ARG A 90 3.64 -9.33 9.05
C ARG A 90 2.49 -8.59 8.36
N GLU A 91 2.74 -7.39 7.85
CA GLU A 91 1.72 -6.61 7.13
C GLU A 91 1.28 -7.32 5.84
N ILE A 92 2.22 -7.92 5.11
CA ILE A 92 1.92 -8.73 3.91
C ILE A 92 1.03 -9.93 4.29
N LEU A 93 1.38 -10.69 5.33
CA LEU A 93 0.57 -11.82 5.79
C LEU A 93 -0.84 -11.39 6.19
N GLN A 94 -0.97 -10.31 6.95
CA GLN A 94 -2.28 -9.80 7.38
C GLN A 94 -3.13 -9.37 6.18
N THR A 95 -2.51 -8.76 5.17
CA THR A 95 -3.21 -8.37 3.94
C THR A 95 -3.71 -9.60 3.18
N LEU A 96 -2.85 -10.59 2.94
CA LEU A 96 -3.20 -11.84 2.24
C LEU A 96 -4.29 -12.64 2.99
N GLN A 97 -4.23 -12.67 4.32
CA GLN A 97 -5.25 -13.31 5.17
C GLN A 97 -6.58 -12.55 5.12
N GLY A 98 -6.54 -11.22 5.17
CA GLY A 98 -7.73 -10.37 5.08
C GLY A 98 -8.46 -10.48 3.73
N GLN A 99 -7.72 -10.76 2.65
CA GLN A 99 -8.27 -11.03 1.32
C GLN A 99 -8.78 -12.49 1.17
N GLY A 100 -8.59 -13.35 2.16
CA GLY A 100 -8.95 -14.77 2.08
C GLY A 100 -8.03 -15.61 1.19
N ALA A 101 -6.92 -15.05 0.70
CA ALA A 101 -5.98 -15.72 -0.17
C ALA A 101 -5.07 -16.70 0.59
N MET A 102 -4.86 -16.46 1.88
CA MET A 102 -4.11 -17.34 2.77
C MET A 102 -4.92 -17.66 4.03
N PRO A 103 -5.13 -18.94 4.39
CA PRO A 103 -5.75 -19.28 5.66
C PRO A 103 -4.85 -18.88 6.84
N ALA A 104 -5.47 -18.55 7.98
CA ALA A 104 -4.73 -18.29 9.21
C ALA A 104 -3.87 -19.51 9.57
N HIS A 105 -2.56 -19.37 9.47
CA HIS A 105 -1.62 -20.49 9.62
C HIS A 105 -1.06 -20.54 11.05
N PRO A 106 -1.09 -21.69 11.75
CA PRO A 106 -0.56 -21.82 13.10
C PRO A 106 0.96 -21.54 13.18
N GLN A 107 1.70 -21.71 12.07
CA GLN A 107 3.14 -21.44 11.97
C GLN A 107 3.47 -20.03 11.44
N SER A 108 2.60 -19.03 11.64
CA SER A 108 2.86 -17.66 11.17
C SER A 108 4.21 -17.10 11.67
N GLU A 109 4.65 -17.48 12.88
CA GLU A 109 5.94 -17.06 13.42
C GLU A 109 7.15 -17.69 12.73
N GLU A 110 7.05 -18.94 12.26
CA GLU A 110 8.10 -19.59 11.47
C GLU A 110 8.22 -18.93 10.09
N ILE A 111 7.08 -18.60 9.47
CA ILE A 111 7.03 -17.89 8.18
C ILE A 111 7.69 -16.50 8.30
N LEU A 112 7.49 -15.79 9.43
CA LEU A 112 8.14 -14.50 9.67
C LEU A 112 9.65 -14.61 9.90
N ALA A 113 10.12 -15.76 10.39
CA ALA A 113 11.53 -16.04 10.67
C ALA A 113 12.34 -16.40 9.42
N GLU A 114 11.69 -16.84 8.34
CA GLU A 114 12.31 -17.06 7.02
C GLU A 114 13.02 -15.79 6.51
N ASP A 115 13.95 -15.92 5.57
CA ASP A 115 14.53 -14.73 4.92
C ASP A 115 13.48 -13.98 4.06
N LEU A 116 13.78 -12.75 3.63
CA LEU A 116 12.82 -11.95 2.86
C LEU A 116 12.50 -12.57 1.48
N ALA A 117 13.48 -13.22 0.84
CA ALA A 117 13.29 -13.79 -0.49
C ALA A 117 12.40 -15.03 -0.43
N GLY A 118 12.68 -15.95 0.50
CA GLY A 118 11.86 -17.13 0.78
C GLY A 118 10.45 -16.75 1.20
N PHE A 119 10.30 -15.73 2.05
CA PHE A 119 9.00 -15.21 2.43
C PHE A 119 8.19 -14.68 1.23
N LEU A 120 8.80 -13.84 0.37
CA LEU A 120 8.11 -13.28 -0.80
C LEU A 120 7.78 -14.35 -1.84
N GLN A 121 8.68 -15.34 -2.01
CA GLN A 121 8.43 -16.50 -2.86
C GLN A 121 7.24 -17.31 -2.35
N LEU A 122 7.15 -17.54 -1.03
CA LEU A 122 6.00 -18.20 -0.42
C LEU A 122 4.70 -17.42 -0.69
N CYS A 123 4.71 -16.10 -0.48
CA CYS A 123 3.56 -15.24 -0.72
C CYS A 123 3.08 -15.31 -2.19
N SER A 124 3.99 -15.50 -3.15
CA SER A 124 3.64 -15.58 -4.57
C SER A 124 2.73 -16.78 -4.92
N TYR A 125 2.72 -17.85 -4.11
CA TYR A 125 1.81 -18.98 -4.29
C TYR A 125 0.36 -18.65 -3.91
N PHE A 126 0.15 -17.62 -3.09
CA PHE A 126 -1.17 -17.21 -2.61
C PHE A 126 -1.74 -16.04 -3.42
N ARG A 127 -1.26 -15.79 -4.65
CA ARG A 127 -1.88 -14.79 -5.51
C ARG A 127 -3.36 -15.11 -5.70
N ALA A 128 -4.22 -14.13 -5.47
CA ALA A 128 -5.63 -14.24 -5.74
C ALA A 128 -5.85 -14.62 -7.22
N THR A 129 -6.18 -15.88 -7.47
CA THR A 129 -6.80 -16.30 -8.72
C THR A 129 -8.26 -15.88 -8.68
N GLU A 130 -8.57 -14.83 -9.43
CA GLU A 130 -9.75 -14.59 -10.29
C GLU A 130 -10.08 -13.10 -10.40
#